data_AF-A0A833GIH4-F1
#
_entry.id   AF-A0A833GIH4-F1
#
_cell.length_a   1.000
_cell.length_b   1.000
_cell.length_c   1.000
_cell.angle_alpha   90.00
_cell.angle_beta   90.00
_cell.angle_gamma   90.00
#
_symmetry.space_group_name_H-M   'P 1'
#
loop_
_entity.id
_entity.type
_entity.pdbx_description
1 polymer ?
#
loop_
_entity_poly.entity_id
_entity_poly.type
_entity_poly.pdbx_seq_one_letter_code
_entity_poly.pdbx_strand_id
1 'polypeptide(L)'
;MNTRPDCDVLILGGGVIGLASAWYLLAAGRGVTVLDQGTVGCGSSHGNCGTLTPSHAMPLALPGTLGTALRWLLRPDAPLRIKPRADPALARWLFEFARRCNWRAAAHSAAARLPLLELSRQLIGQLVHEQALDCEFATSGTLNVYRDARGFERACREHERLADHLPP
;
A
#
# COMPACT_ATOMS: atom_id res chain seq x y z
N MET A 1 -20.01 34.20 17.96
CA MET A 1 -20.75 33.60 16.83
C MET A 1 -19.91 32.45 16.29
N ASN A 2 -20.40 31.21 16.43
CA ASN A 2 -19.70 30.01 15.96
C ASN A 2 -20.26 29.65 14.58
N THR A 3 -19.76 30.31 13.54
CA THR A 3 -20.14 30.01 12.14
C THR A 3 -19.38 28.76 11.73
N ARG A 4 -19.88 27.58 12.10
CA ARG A 4 -19.44 26.35 11.44
C ARG A 4 -19.87 26.46 9.98
N PRO A 5 -18.95 26.42 9.01
CA PRO A 5 -19.36 26.29 7.62
C PRO A 5 -20.22 25.03 7.49
N ASP A 6 -21.28 25.10 6.70
CA ASP A 6 -22.06 23.91 6.35
C ASP A 6 -21.10 22.89 5.74
N CYS A 7 -20.86 21.82 6.49
CA CYS A 7 -19.85 20.83 6.19
C CYS A 7 -20.55 19.48 6.03
N ASP A 8 -20.63 19.00 4.80
CA ASP A 8 -21.16 17.68 4.46
C ASP A 8 -20.23 16.55 4.95
N VAL A 9 -18.91 16.77 4.91
CA VAL A 9 -17.90 15.75 5.17
C VAL A 9 -16.75 16.28 6.01
N LEU A 10 -16.51 15.65 7.17
CA LEU A 10 -15.34 15.87 8.00
C LEU A 10 -14.27 14.81 7.72
N ILE A 11 -13.07 15.24 7.34
CA ILE A 11 -11.90 14.38 7.11
C ILE A 11 -10.92 14.56 8.26
N LEU A 12 -10.51 13.45 8.88
CA LEU A 12 -9.50 13.43 9.94
C LEU A 12 -8.14 13.02 9.36
N GLY A 13 -7.23 13.97 9.28
CA GLY A 13 -5.88 13.81 8.72
C GLY A 13 -5.70 14.53 7.38
N GLY A 14 -4.78 15.50 7.37
CA GLY A 14 -4.29 16.25 6.21
C GLY A 14 -3.06 15.60 5.57
N GLY A 15 -2.98 14.28 5.54
CA GLY A 15 -2.01 13.56 4.71
C GLY A 15 -2.45 13.49 3.24
N VAL A 16 -1.59 12.93 2.37
CA VAL A 16 -1.85 12.83 0.92
C VAL A 16 -3.20 12.19 0.58
N ILE A 17 -3.61 11.14 1.31
CA ILE A 17 -4.91 10.47 1.11
C ILE A 17 -6.08 11.36 1.54
N GLY A 18 -5.93 12.05 2.68
CA GLY A 18 -6.97 12.94 3.20
C GLY A 18 -7.19 14.14 2.29
N LEU A 19 -6.10 14.76 1.81
CA LEU A 19 -6.16 15.87 0.87
C LEU A 19 -6.67 15.46 -0.51
N ALA A 20 -6.26 14.31 -1.04
CA ALA A 20 -6.80 13.79 -2.30
C ALA A 20 -8.30 13.49 -2.18
N SER A 21 -8.73 12.92 -1.06
CA SER A 21 -10.16 12.68 -0.79
C SER A 21 -10.94 13.99 -0.70
N ALA A 22 -10.39 14.99 0.01
CA ALA A 22 -10.99 16.31 0.11
C ALA A 22 -11.14 16.96 -1.26
N TRP A 23 -10.12 16.86 -2.12
CA TRP A 23 -10.14 17.39 -3.48
C TRP A 23 -11.29 16.83 -4.31
N TYR A 24 -11.42 15.50 -4.38
CA TYR A 24 -12.49 14.87 -5.15
C TYR A 24 -13.90 15.14 -4.58
N LEU A 25 -14.02 15.29 -3.25
CA LEU A 25 -15.29 15.66 -2.61
C LEU A 25 -15.69 17.12 -2.91
N LEU A 26 -14.72 18.04 -2.89
CA LEU A 26 -14.93 19.43 -3.31
C LEU A 26 -15.33 19.50 -4.79
N ALA A 27 -14.65 18.75 -5.65
CA ALA A 27 -14.99 18.64 -7.07
C ALA A 27 -16.40 18.07 -7.31
N ALA A 28 -16.89 17.22 -6.40
CA ALA A 28 -18.26 16.70 -6.41
C ALA A 28 -19.29 17.66 -5.77
N GLY A 29 -18.90 18.90 -5.43
CA GLY A 29 -19.79 19.93 -4.88
C GLY A 29 -20.13 19.75 -3.40
N ARG A 30 -19.33 18.99 -2.64
CA ARG A 30 -19.54 18.77 -1.19
C ARG A 30 -18.78 19.80 -0.37
N GLY A 31 -19.37 20.25 0.75
CA GLY A 31 -18.66 21.03 1.77
C GLY A 31 -17.73 20.13 2.59
N VAL A 32 -16.42 20.40 2.57
CA VAL A 32 -15.42 19.56 3.26
C VAL A 32 -14.65 20.35 4.31
N THR A 33 -14.52 19.79 5.51
CA THR A 33 -13.57 20.26 6.53
C THR A 33 -12.50 19.20 6.75
N VAL A 34 -11.23 19.59 6.66
CA VAL A 34 -10.09 18.72 7.00
C VAL A 34 -9.55 19.15 8.36
N LEU A 35 -9.49 18.21 9.31
CA LEU A 35 -8.90 18.41 10.63
C LEU A 35 -7.61 17.59 10.73
N ASP A 36 -6.48 18.26 10.92
CA ASP A 36 -5.20 17.64 11.25
C ASP A 36 -4.76 18.07 12.65
N GLN A 37 -4.02 17.21 13.35
CA GLN A 37 -3.48 17.48 14.67
C GLN A 37 -2.19 18.32 14.61
N GLY A 38 -1.50 18.35 13.48
CA GLY A 38 -0.26 19.08 13.26
C GLY A 38 -0.27 19.85 11.95
N THR A 39 0.92 20.01 11.36
CA THR A 39 1.05 20.63 10.05
C THR A 39 0.57 19.66 8.97
N VAL A 40 -0.27 20.14 8.06
CA VAL A 40 -0.74 19.36 6.91
C VAL A 40 0.44 18.72 6.18
N GLY A 41 0.34 17.42 5.90
CA GLY A 41 1.40 16.64 5.26
C GLY A 41 2.56 16.19 6.16
N CYS A 42 2.69 16.67 7.41
CA CYS A 42 3.89 16.45 8.23
C CYS A 42 4.07 15.02 8.79
N GLY A 43 3.06 14.17 8.66
CA GLY A 43 3.14 12.76 9.06
C GLY A 43 3.88 11.90 8.02
N SER A 44 3.41 10.67 7.81
CA SER A 44 3.98 9.75 6.81
C SER A 44 4.00 10.32 5.38
N SER A 45 3.24 11.37 5.10
CA SER A 45 3.22 12.03 3.79
C SER A 45 4.44 12.92 3.53
N HIS A 46 5.16 13.39 4.56
CA HIS A 46 6.36 14.22 4.37
C HIS A 46 7.60 13.38 4.05
N GLY A 47 7.76 12.23 4.72
CA GLY A 47 8.95 11.37 4.64
C GLY A 47 8.73 10.04 3.91
N ASN A 48 7.80 9.96 2.95
CA ASN A 48 7.63 8.75 2.15
C ASN A 48 8.65 8.70 0.99
N CYS A 49 8.81 7.53 0.36
CA CYS A 49 9.75 7.35 -0.75
C CYS A 49 9.29 7.96 -2.09
N GLY A 50 8.09 8.54 -2.16
CA GLY A 50 7.52 9.13 -3.38
C GLY A 50 7.11 8.11 -4.44
N THR A 51 7.20 6.81 -4.16
CA THR A 51 7.00 5.76 -5.16
C THR A 51 5.55 5.32 -5.28
N LEU A 52 5.01 5.33 -6.50
CA LEU A 52 3.73 4.68 -6.83
C LEU A 52 4.02 3.33 -7.48
N THR A 53 3.76 2.23 -6.76
CA THR A 53 4.16 0.89 -7.21
C THR A 53 2.99 -0.11 -7.31
N PRO A 54 2.06 0.07 -8.27
CA PRO A 54 0.99 -0.89 -8.52
C PRO A 54 1.49 -2.33 -8.69
N SER A 55 2.63 -2.49 -9.39
CA SER A 55 3.28 -3.78 -9.65
C SER A 55 3.92 -4.43 -8.41
N HIS A 56 4.18 -3.69 -7.34
CA HIS A 56 4.82 -4.22 -6.12
C HIS A 56 3.86 -4.35 -4.93
N ALA A 57 2.55 -4.15 -5.15
CA ALA A 57 1.52 -4.25 -4.12
C ALA A 57 1.04 -5.70 -3.92
N MET A 58 1.96 -6.66 -3.92
CA MET A 58 1.65 -8.09 -3.81
C MET A 58 0.94 -8.43 -2.50
N PRO A 59 0.06 -9.46 -2.49
CA PRO A 59 -0.59 -9.90 -1.27
C PRO A 59 0.44 -10.31 -0.22
N LEU A 60 0.21 -9.91 1.03
CA LEU A 60 1.06 -10.34 2.16
C LEU A 60 1.08 -11.87 2.31
N ALA A 61 -0.08 -12.51 2.06
CA ALA A 61 -0.27 -13.95 2.16
C ALA A 61 0.15 -14.71 0.88
N LEU A 62 1.39 -14.49 0.43
CA LEU A 62 1.99 -15.28 -0.65
C LEU A 62 2.44 -16.67 -0.16
N PRO A 63 2.49 -17.68 -1.05
CA PRO A 63 3.15 -18.95 -0.77
C PRO A 63 4.60 -18.72 -0.33
N GLY A 64 5.03 -19.40 0.72
CA GLY A 64 6.37 -19.23 1.29
C GLY A 64 6.48 -18.13 2.34
N THR A 65 5.52 -17.20 2.44
CA THR A 65 5.47 -16.20 3.53
C THR A 65 5.47 -16.87 4.89
N LEU A 66 4.73 -17.97 5.07
CA LEU A 66 4.68 -18.70 6.35
C LEU A 66 6.06 -19.23 6.77
N GLY A 67 6.82 -19.81 5.82
CA GLY A 67 8.17 -20.30 6.10
C GLY A 67 9.12 -19.16 6.49
N THR A 68 9.02 -18.01 5.81
CA THR A 68 9.79 -16.81 6.18
C THR A 68 9.37 -16.25 7.53
N ALA A 69 8.07 -16.18 7.82
CA ALA A 69 7.54 -15.72 9.09
C ALA A 69 8.01 -16.60 10.25
N LEU A 70 7.97 -17.92 10.11
CA LEU A 70 8.48 -18.85 11.13
C LEU A 70 9.98 -18.66 11.39
N ARG A 71 10.78 -18.49 10.33
CA ARG A 71 12.22 -18.15 10.47
C ARG A 71 12.45 -16.81 11.16
N TRP A 72 11.59 -15.82 10.89
CA TRP A 72 11.65 -14.50 11.50
C TRP A 72 11.28 -14.50 12.99
N LEU A 73 10.34 -15.35 13.41
CA LEU A 73 10.02 -15.48 14.84
C LEU A 73 11.21 -15.97 15.69
N LEU A 74 12.18 -16.65 15.07
CA LEU A 74 13.41 -17.11 15.72
C LEU A 74 14.54 -16.06 15.69
N ARG A 75 14.33 -14.93 15.01
CA ARG A 75 15.34 -13.87 14.85
C ARG A 75 14.93 -12.61 15.63
N PRO A 76 15.76 -12.14 16.58
CA PRO A 76 15.44 -10.96 17.38
C PRO A 76 15.43 -9.66 16.57
N ASP A 77 16.15 -9.63 15.44
CA ASP A 77 16.28 -8.52 14.49
C ASP A 77 15.29 -8.61 13.32
N ALA A 78 14.32 -9.53 13.38
CA ALA A 78 13.35 -9.69 12.31
C ALA A 78 12.36 -8.51 12.21
N PRO A 79 11.94 -8.13 10.99
CA PRO A 79 10.99 -7.03 10.79
C PRO A 79 9.57 -7.36 11.29
N LEU A 80 9.26 -8.65 11.53
CA LEU A 80 8.00 -9.09 12.12
C LEU A 80 8.26 -9.71 13.50
N ARG A 81 7.69 -9.11 14.54
CA ARG A 81 7.77 -9.62 15.91
C ARG A 81 6.38 -9.92 16.47
N ILE A 82 6.11 -11.21 16.68
CA ILE A 82 4.91 -11.66 17.40
C ILE A 82 5.33 -12.00 18.82
N LYS A 83 4.82 -11.26 19.81
CA LYS A 83 5.05 -11.59 21.22
C LYS A 83 4.29 -12.89 21.54
N PRO A 84 4.95 -13.95 22.03
CA PRO A 84 4.25 -15.16 22.44
C PRO A 84 3.29 -14.81 23.59
N ARG A 85 2.00 -14.92 23.32
CA ARG A 85 0.90 -14.69 24.27
C ARG A 85 -0.15 -15.77 24.01
N ALA A 86 -0.77 -16.27 25.08
CA ALA A 86 -1.90 -17.18 24.98
C ALA A 86 -3.16 -16.40 24.60
N ASP A 87 -3.25 -16.01 23.32
CA ASP A 87 -4.38 -15.29 22.76
C ASP A 87 -5.05 -16.16 21.69
N PRO A 88 -6.24 -16.75 21.98
CA PRO A 88 -6.99 -17.56 21.04
C PRO A 88 -7.39 -16.82 19.76
N ALA A 89 -7.62 -15.50 19.84
CA ALA A 89 -7.97 -14.69 18.68
C ALA A 89 -6.78 -14.54 17.73
N LEU A 90 -5.59 -14.29 18.28
CA LEU A 90 -4.34 -14.27 17.52
C LEU A 90 -4.06 -15.64 16.88
N ALA A 91 -4.21 -16.73 17.63
CA ALA A 91 -3.99 -18.08 17.10
C ALA A 91 -4.92 -18.40 15.93
N ARG A 92 -6.22 -18.06 16.05
CA ARG A 92 -7.19 -18.22 14.96
C ARG A 92 -6.82 -17.37 13.75
N TRP A 93 -6.42 -16.11 13.95
CA TRP A 93 -6.00 -15.25 12.86
C TRP A 93 -4.76 -15.80 12.13
N LEU A 94 -3.76 -16.28 12.88
CA LEU A 94 -2.55 -16.88 12.32
C LEU A 94 -2.87 -18.14 11.51
N PHE A 95 -3.79 -18.98 11.99
CA PHE A 95 -4.25 -20.16 11.27
C PHE A 95 -4.94 -19.78 9.95
N GLU A 96 -5.88 -18.82 9.98
CA GLU A 96 -6.55 -18.35 8.77
C GLU A 96 -5.59 -17.66 7.79
N PHE A 97 -4.62 -16.90 8.29
CA PHE A 97 -3.55 -16.31 7.50
C PHE A 97 -2.71 -17.41 6.82
N ALA A 98 -2.29 -18.44 7.57
CA ALA A 98 -1.53 -19.57 7.04
C ALA A 98 -2.31 -20.32 5.96
N ARG A 99 -3.62 -20.57 6.16
CA ARG A 99 -4.49 -21.18 5.16
C ARG A 99 -4.57 -20.38 3.87
N ARG A 100 -4.47 -19.04 3.94
CA ARG A 100 -4.48 -18.13 2.79
C ARG A 100 -3.12 -17.93 2.13
N CYS A 101 -2.03 -18.46 2.68
CA CYS A 101 -0.70 -18.42 2.08
C CYS A 101 -0.56 -19.44 0.93
N ASN A 102 -1.40 -19.30 -0.10
CA ASN A 102 -1.43 -20.19 -1.28
C ASN A 102 -1.68 -19.39 -2.58
N TRP A 103 -1.30 -19.96 -3.73
CA TRP A 103 -1.39 -19.26 -5.02
C TRP A 103 -2.81 -18.87 -5.40
N ARG A 104 -3.81 -19.70 -5.09
CA ARG A 104 -5.22 -19.41 -5.39
C ARG A 104 -5.72 -18.16 -4.67
N ALA A 105 -5.41 -18.04 -3.37
CA ALA A 105 -5.79 -16.87 -2.57
C ALA A 105 -4.98 -15.61 -2.97
N ALA A 106 -3.70 -15.79 -3.32
CA ALA A 106 -2.87 -14.71 -3.84
C ALA A 106 -3.42 -14.16 -5.17
N ALA A 107 -3.69 -15.03 -6.14
CA ALA A 107 -4.25 -14.67 -7.45
C ALA A 107 -5.61 -13.97 -7.31
N HIS A 108 -6.50 -14.50 -6.46
CA HIS A 108 -7.80 -13.87 -6.20
C HIS A 108 -7.67 -12.46 -5.61
N SER A 109 -6.79 -12.29 -4.60
CA SER A 109 -6.57 -10.98 -3.97
C SER A 109 -5.94 -9.99 -4.93
N ALA A 110 -5.00 -10.44 -5.77
CA ALA A 110 -4.36 -9.60 -6.77
C ALA A 110 -5.36 -9.16 -7.85
N ALA A 111 -6.19 -10.06 -8.36
CA ALA A 111 -7.22 -9.74 -9.35
C ALA A 111 -8.21 -8.68 -8.86
N ALA A 112 -8.59 -8.72 -7.58
CA ALA A 112 -9.46 -7.71 -7.00
C ALA A 112 -8.76 -6.35 -6.77
N ARG A 113 -7.45 -6.35 -6.52
CA ARG A 113 -6.67 -5.14 -6.21
C ARG A 113 -6.14 -4.43 -7.45
N LEU A 114 -5.77 -5.17 -8.49
CA LEU A 114 -5.11 -4.63 -9.67
C LEU A 114 -5.91 -3.48 -10.33
N PRO A 115 -7.24 -3.58 -10.53
CA PRO A 115 -8.02 -2.48 -11.09
C PRO A 115 -7.98 -1.22 -10.22
N LEU A 116 -8.00 -1.37 -8.88
CA LEU A 116 -7.94 -0.24 -7.95
C LEU A 116 -6.57 0.43 -7.96
N LEU A 117 -5.50 -0.37 -8.03
CA LEU A 117 -4.13 0.14 -8.07
C LEU A 117 -3.84 0.87 -9.38
N GLU A 118 -4.32 0.34 -10.50
CA GLU A 118 -4.15 0.96 -11.81
C GLU A 118 -4.97 2.25 -11.92
N LEU A 119 -6.22 2.24 -11.44
CA LEU A 119 -7.04 3.45 -11.34
C LEU A 119 -6.37 4.50 -10.44
N SER A 120 -5.85 4.10 -9.28
CA SER A 120 -5.15 5.01 -8.38
C SER A 120 -3.91 5.63 -9.04
N ARG A 121 -3.14 4.86 -9.81
CA ARG A 121 -1.98 5.35 -10.56
C ARG A 121 -2.40 6.41 -11.58
N GLN A 122 -3.47 6.15 -12.33
CA GLN A 122 -3.99 7.06 -13.34
C GLN A 122 -4.50 8.36 -12.71
N LEU A 123 -5.31 8.27 -11.66
CA LEU A 123 -5.90 9.43 -10.98
C LEU A 123 -4.83 10.33 -10.34
N ILE A 124 -3.77 9.76 -9.76
CA ILE A 124 -2.66 10.57 -9.22
C ILE A 124 -1.94 11.30 -10.35
N GLY A 125 -1.64 10.63 -11.46
CA GLY A 125 -1.01 11.27 -12.61
C GLY A 125 -1.87 12.40 -13.19
N GLN A 126 -3.18 12.18 -13.30
CA GLN A 126 -4.14 13.20 -13.72
C GLN A 126 -4.14 14.40 -12.77
N LEU A 127 -4.23 14.16 -11.46
CA LEU A 127 -4.24 15.21 -10.44
C LEU A 127 -2.96 16.06 -10.49
N VAL A 128 -1.79 15.42 -10.61
CA VAL A 128 -0.50 16.11 -10.72
C VAL A 128 -0.46 17.02 -11.95
N HIS A 129 -0.94 16.52 -13.10
CA HIS A 129 -0.94 17.28 -14.34
C HIS A 129 -1.95 18.43 -14.33
N GLU A 130 -3.20 18.16 -13.96
CA GLU A 130 -4.29 19.15 -13.95
C GLU A 130 -4.05 20.28 -12.95
N GLN A 131 -3.46 19.98 -11.81
CA GLN A 131 -3.15 20.97 -10.78
C GLN A 131 -1.74 21.55 -10.91
N ALA A 132 -1.00 21.17 -11.96
CA ALA A 132 0.39 21.59 -12.21
C ALA A 132 1.27 21.48 -10.94
N LEU A 133 1.19 20.34 -10.25
CA LEU A 133 1.93 20.12 -9.01
C LEU A 133 3.42 19.98 -9.30
N ASP A 134 4.24 20.81 -8.64
CA ASP A 134 5.70 20.72 -8.71
C ASP A 134 6.20 19.64 -7.73
N CYS A 135 6.38 18.42 -8.24
CA CYS A 135 6.76 17.26 -7.43
C CYS A 135 7.66 16.25 -8.16
N GLU A 136 8.35 16.68 -9.22
CA GLU A 136 9.26 15.82 -10.00
C GLU A 136 8.61 14.50 -10.47
N PHE A 137 7.31 14.52 -10.75
CA PHE A 137 6.55 13.31 -11.08
C PHE A 137 7.05 12.67 -12.38
N ALA A 138 7.49 11.41 -12.29
CA ALA A 138 7.98 10.63 -13.42
C ALA A 138 7.35 9.24 -13.46
N THR A 139 7.14 8.73 -14.67
CA THR A 139 6.55 7.39 -14.93
C THR A 139 7.59 6.38 -15.45
N SER A 140 8.89 6.67 -15.28
CA SER A 140 10.02 5.90 -15.82
C SER A 140 10.29 4.56 -15.14
N GLY A 141 9.50 4.17 -14.13
CA GLY A 141 9.66 2.90 -13.40
C GLY A 141 10.82 2.92 -12.39
N THR A 142 11.31 1.73 -12.02
CA THR A 142 12.37 1.57 -11.01
C THR A 142 13.54 0.72 -11.53
N LEU A 143 14.75 1.06 -11.10
CA LEU A 143 15.95 0.25 -11.32
C LEU A 143 16.25 -0.57 -10.06
N ASN A 144 16.24 -1.90 -10.19
CA ASN A 144 16.57 -2.81 -9.10
C ASN A 144 18.02 -3.31 -9.23
N VAL A 145 18.84 -3.03 -8.21
CA VAL A 145 20.26 -3.43 -8.19
C VAL A 145 20.45 -4.62 -7.25
N TYR A 146 21.13 -5.65 -7.74
CA TYR A 146 21.38 -6.89 -6.99
C TYR A 146 22.88 -7.02 -6.69
N ARG A 147 23.20 -7.51 -5.49
CA ARG A 147 24.59 -7.68 -5.02
C ARG A 147 25.36 -8.71 -5.84
N ASP A 148 24.69 -9.75 -6.31
CA ASP A 148 25.29 -10.87 -7.04
C ASP A 148 24.31 -11.46 -8.08
N ALA A 149 24.84 -12.26 -9.01
CA ALA A 149 24.06 -12.91 -10.06
C ALA A 149 22.98 -13.85 -9.51
N ARG A 150 23.24 -14.52 -8.38
CA ARG A 150 22.27 -15.43 -7.76
C ARG A 150 21.04 -14.67 -7.27
N GLY A 151 21.23 -13.49 -6.71
CA GLY A 151 20.17 -12.58 -6.27
C GLY A 151 19.33 -12.08 -7.43
N PHE A 152 19.98 -11.70 -8.53
CA PHE A 152 19.30 -11.30 -9.76
C PHE A 152 18.47 -12.44 -10.34
N GLU A 153 19.05 -13.62 -10.54
CA GLU A 153 18.34 -14.79 -11.06
C GLU A 153 17.15 -15.21 -10.19
N ARG A 154 17.30 -15.12 -8.86
CA ARG A 154 16.18 -15.38 -7.93
C ARG A 154 15.04 -14.41 -8.17
N ALA A 155 15.34 -13.11 -8.33
CA ALA A 155 14.33 -12.11 -8.59
C ALA A 155 13.64 -12.32 -9.95
N CYS A 156 14.39 -12.68 -11.00
CA CYS A 156 13.79 -13.04 -12.30
C CYS A 156 12.81 -14.20 -12.16
N ARG A 157 13.22 -15.30 -11.49
CA ARG A 157 12.35 -16.47 -11.26
C ARG A 157 11.11 -16.13 -10.42
N GLU A 158 11.25 -15.26 -9.43
CA GLU A 158 10.11 -14.79 -8.63
C GLU A 158 9.16 -13.96 -9.48
N HIS A 159 9.68 -13.08 -10.34
CA HIS A 159 8.89 -12.26 -11.25
C HIS A 159 8.14 -13.11 -12.30
N GLU A 160 8.81 -14.09 -12.90
CA GLU A 160 8.19 -15.05 -13.84
C GLU A 160 7.06 -15.83 -13.17
N ARG A 161 7.29 -16.38 -11.97
CA ARG A 161 6.24 -17.10 -11.22
C ARG A 161 5.05 -16.22 -10.85
N LEU A 162 5.30 -14.93 -10.59
CA LEU A 162 4.22 -13.97 -10.35
C LEU A 162 3.45 -13.71 -11.65
N ALA A 163 4.13 -13.52 -12.77
CA ALA A 163 3.49 -13.34 -14.07
C ALA A 163 2.61 -14.55 -14.48
N ASP A 164 3.06 -15.77 -14.20
CA ASP A 164 2.33 -17.01 -14.53
C ASP A 164 1.06 -17.23 -13.67
N HIS A 165 0.96 -16.57 -12.52
CA HIS A 165 -0.11 -16.82 -11.53
C HIS A 165 -0.99 -15.61 -11.24
N LEU A 166 -0.61 -14.44 -11.73
CA LEU A 166 -1.37 -13.21 -11.60
C LEU A 166 -2.10 -12.92 -12.91
N PRO A 167 -3.28 -12.29 -12.84
CA PRO A 167 -3.96 -11.83 -14.05
C PRO A 167 -3.06 -10.86 -14.82
N PRO A 168 -3.17 -10.82 -16.16
CA PRO A 168 -2.43 -9.89 -17.00
C PRO A 168 -2.73 -8.43 -16.67
#